data_AF-A0A960MLE1-F1
#
_entry.id   AF-A0A960MLE1-F1
#
_cell.length_a   1.000
_cell.length_b   1.000
_cell.length_c   1.000
_cell.angle_alpha   90.00
_cell.angle_beta   90.00
_cell.angle_gamma   90.00
#
_symmetry.space_group_name_H-M   'P 1'
#
loop_
_entity.id
_entity.type
_entity.pdbx_description
1 polymer ?
#
loop_
_entity_poly.entity_id
_entity_poly.type
_entity_poly.pdbx_seq_one_letter_code
_entity_poly.pdbx_strand_id
1 'polypeptide(L)' 'PHLAEECWELLGRSEALTFAPYPKADPQLLVEDTVTYVVQVNGKFRGTWEGVAG' A
#
# COMPACT_ATOMS: atom_id res chain seq x y z
N PRO A 1 -15.06 8.46 -12.54
CA PRO A 1 -14.23 8.67 -13.75
C PRO A 1 -13.89 10.16 -13.94
N HIS A 2 -14.89 11.05 -14.05
CA HIS A 2 -14.66 12.48 -14.31
C HIS A 2 -13.74 13.16 -13.28
N LEU A 3 -14.00 13.01 -11.98
CA LEU A 3 -13.13 13.59 -10.94
C LEU A 3 -11.68 13.10 -11.05
N ALA A 4 -11.46 11.84 -11.43
CA ALA A 4 -10.12 11.31 -11.58
C ALA A 4 -9.41 11.89 -12.82
N GLU A 5 -10.13 12.16 -13.91
CA GLU A 5 -9.61 12.88 -15.09
C GLU A 5 -9.24 14.32 -14.74
N GLU A 6 -10.09 15.06 -14.02
CA GLU A 6 -9.78 16.44 -13.57
C GLU A 6 -8.53 16.45 -12.67
N CYS A 7 -8.44 15.52 -11.71
CA CYS A 7 -7.24 15.38 -10.87
C CYS A 7 -6.00 15.02 -11.69
N TRP A 8 -6.14 14.20 -12.73
CA TRP A 8 -5.05 13.80 -13.62
C TRP A 8 -4.48 14.97 -14.42
N GLU A 9 -5.37 15.82 -14.96
CA GLU A 9 -4.99 17.06 -15.63
C GLU A 9 -4.33 18.06 -14.67
N LEU A 10 -4.86 18.22 -13.46
CA LEU A 10 -4.26 19.07 -12.41
C LEU A 10 -2.86 18.62 -12.00
N LEU A 11 -2.56 17.32 -12.11
CA LEU A 11 -1.22 16.75 -11.91
C LEU A 11 -0.29 16.96 -13.11
N GLY A 12 -0.72 17.70 -14.13
CA GLY A 12 0.08 18.09 -15.29
C GLY A 12 0.17 17.03 -16.39
N ARG A 13 -0.72 16.02 -16.39
CA ARG A 13 -0.73 14.97 -17.41
C ARG A 13 -1.64 15.37 -18.57
N SER A 14 -1.13 15.28 -19.79
CA SER A 14 -1.79 15.80 -21.01
C SER A 14 -2.62 14.76 -21.75
N GLU A 15 -2.50 13.48 -21.41
CA GLU A 15 -3.25 12.39 -22.02
C GLU A 15 -4.39 11.94 -21.10
N ALA A 16 -5.51 11.50 -21.66
CA ALA A 16 -6.66 11.05 -20.88
C ALA A 16 -6.32 9.84 -19.99
N LEU A 17 -6.70 9.90 -18.72
CA LEU A 17 -6.48 8.84 -17.73
C LEU A 17 -7.10 7.52 -18.17
N THR A 18 -8.21 7.57 -18.90
CA THR A 18 -8.92 6.38 -19.43
C THR A 18 -8.02 5.42 -20.22
N PHE A 19 -6.97 5.92 -20.89
CA PHE A 19 -6.02 5.10 -21.66
C PHE A 19 -4.70 4.85 -20.94
N ALA A 20 -4.51 5.43 -19.76
CA ALA A 20 -3.30 5.22 -18.99
C ALA A 20 -3.19 3.76 -18.54
N PRO A 21 -1.98 3.16 -18.55
CA PRO A 21 -1.79 1.82 -18.02
C PRO A 21 -2.11 1.83 -16.52
N TYR A 22 -2.71 0.73 -16.05
CA TYR A 22 -2.91 0.54 -14.62
C TYR A 22 -1.54 0.52 -13.90
N PRO A 23 -1.41 1.20 -12.75
CA PRO A 23 -0.14 1.26 -12.03
C PRO A 23 0.33 -0.13 -11.63
N LYS A 24 1.61 -0.42 -11.84
CA LYS A 24 2.27 -1.63 -11.33
C LYS A 24 2.88 -1.30 -9.98
N ALA A 25 2.65 -2.16 -8.99
CA ALA A 25 3.29 -2.02 -7.69
C ALA A 25 4.81 -2.16 -7.83
N ASP A 26 5.55 -1.25 -7.20
CA ASP A 26 6.99 -1.37 -7.05
C ASP A 26 7.29 -2.28 -5.85
N PRO A 27 7.92 -3.46 -6.04
CA PRO A 27 8.25 -4.37 -4.95
C PRO A 27 9.11 -3.74 -3.86
N GLN A 28 9.89 -2.70 -4.17
CA GLN A 28 10.71 -2.01 -3.17
C GLN A 28 9.86 -1.24 -2.17
N LEU A 29 8.69 -0.75 -2.58
CA LEU A 29 7.74 -0.05 -1.71
C LEU A 29 6.83 -1.00 -0.92
N LEU A 30 6.93 -2.31 -1.16
CA LEU A 30 6.20 -3.34 -0.41
C LEU A 30 7.00 -3.86 0.80
N VAL A 31 8.24 -3.40 0.99
CA VAL A 31 9.08 -3.77 2.12
C VAL A 31 8.70 -2.89 3.31
N GLU A 32 8.31 -3.51 4.41
CA GLU A 32 8.09 -2.86 5.69
C GLU A 32 9.29 -3.14 6.60
N ASP A 33 9.73 -2.14 7.40
CA ASP A 33 10.83 -2.31 8.34
C ASP A 33 10.40 -3.08 9.61
N THR A 34 9.10 -3.07 9.91
CA THR A 34 8.52 -3.71 11.08
C THR A 34 7.35 -4.60 10.69
N VAL A 35 7.12 -5.65 11.48
CA VAL A 35 5.93 -6.49 11.37
C VAL A 35 5.27 -6.65 12.74
N THR A 36 3.95 -6.79 12.71
CA THR A 36 3.16 -7.07 13.93
C THR A 36 3.10 -8.57 14.20
N TYR A 37 3.73 -9.00 15.28
CA TYR A 37 3.68 -10.36 15.77
C TYR A 37 2.50 -10.55 16.74
N VAL A 38 1.78 -11.65 16.56
CA VAL A 38 0.71 -12.07 17.48
C VAL A 38 1.31 -12.97 18.56
N VAL A 39 1.16 -12.58 19.83
CA VAL A 39 1.64 -13.35 20.98
C VAL A 39 0.51 -14.22 21.52
N GLN A 40 0.73 -15.54 21.53
CA GLN A 40 -0.19 -16.51 22.11
C GLN A 40 0.53 -17.36 23.16
N VAL A 41 -0.18 -17.71 24.24
CA VAL A 41 0.29 -18.64 25.26
C VAL A 41 -0.74 -19.76 25.41
N ASN A 42 -0.31 -20.99 25.15
CA ASN A 42 -1.18 -22.18 25.11
C ASN A 42 -2.42 -21.97 24.23
N GLY A 43 -2.21 -21.42 23.02
CA GLY A 43 -3.27 -21.15 22.06
C GLY A 43 -4.22 -19.99 22.41
N LYS A 44 -4.01 -19.31 23.54
CA LYS A 44 -4.80 -18.14 23.93
C LYS A 44 -4.04 -16.85 23.63
N PHE A 45 -4.71 -15.90 22.99
CA PHE A 45 -4.17 -14.57 22.68
C PHE A 45 -3.72 -13.83 23.95
N ARG A 46 -2.58 -13.15 23.87
CA ARG A 46 -2.00 -12.34 24.95
C ARG A 46 -1.70 -10.91 24.55
N GLY A 47 -1.59 -10.63 23.26
CA GLY A 47 -1.34 -9.29 22.75
C GLY A 47 -0.64 -9.33 21.40
N THR A 48 -0.27 -8.15 20.94
CA THR A 48 0.57 -7.95 19.76
C THR A 48 1.89 -7.30 20.18
N TRP A 49 2.93 -7.54 19.40
CA TRP A 49 4.22 -6.89 19.53
C TRP A 49 4.71 -6.46 18.16
N GLU A 50 5.28 -5.26 18.05
CA GLU A 50 5.90 -4.78 16.82
C GLU A 50 7.40 -5.04 16.88
N GLY A 51 7.91 -5.76 15.88
CA GLY A 51 9.31 -6.14 15.78
C GLY A 51 9.87 -5.91 14.38
N VAL A 52 11.20 -5.97 14.25
CA VAL A 52 11.88 -5.79 12.95
C VAL A 52 11.43 -6.87 11.96
N ALA A 53 11.08 -6.46 10.74
CA ALA A 53 10.81 -7.37 9.64
C ALA A 53 12.09 -8.16 9.31
N GLY A 54 11.99 -9.49 9.27
CA GLY A 54 13.11 -10.39 9.00
C GLY A 54 13.49 -10.48 7.54
#